data_AF-A0A1X9LNG7-F1
#
_entry.id   AF-A0A1X9LNG7-F1
#
_cell.length_a   1.000
_cell.length_b   1.000
_cell.length_c   1.000
_cell.angle_alpha   90.00
_cell.angle_beta   90.00
_cell.angle_gamma   90.00
#
_symmetry.space_group_name_H-M   'P 1'
#
loop_
_entity.id
_entity.type
_entity.pdbx_description
1 polymer ?
#
loop_
_entity_poly.entity_id
_entity_poly.type
_entity_poly.pdbx_seq_one_letter_code
_entity_poly.pdbx_strand_id
1 'polypeptide(L)'
;MTIGDDLRDASTSTPAARPGRRPAWGVWGGGLITVGGTLLLIATLVEVPLQEDASGALLALFAVLFLGSAVAHALAMVPLSGGRTGADGIVGGSIIGRLAVLGFGAVFLTSQTVYFVVTYALPPVDDYSGALVLTLVLSVTQLLLLLVASLVVLRAGVAVGAARWALLALTVVAVVTGAVANAADSLAVATVALLCSTGAQIVVGLVLATTRGRDR
;
A
#
# COMPACT_ATOMS: atom_id res chain seq x y z
N MET A 1 28.05 -64.98 -27.41
CA MET A 1 28.49 -63.59 -27.58
C MET A 1 27.32 -62.80 -28.16
N THR A 2 26.51 -62.19 -27.30
CA THR A 2 25.66 -61.00 -27.56
C THR A 2 24.89 -60.70 -26.27
N ILE A 3 25.53 -59.93 -25.40
CA ILE A 3 24.90 -59.16 -24.33
C ILE A 3 24.86 -57.74 -24.89
N GLY A 4 23.67 -57.17 -25.07
CA GLY A 4 23.53 -55.77 -25.48
C GLY A 4 22.20 -55.52 -26.16
N ASP A 5 21.28 -54.88 -25.43
CA ASP A 5 20.46 -53.74 -25.90
C ASP A 5 19.23 -53.47 -25.00
N ASP A 6 19.38 -53.53 -23.68
CA ASP A 6 18.36 -53.10 -22.71
C ASP A 6 18.89 -51.95 -21.83
N LEU A 7 19.37 -50.87 -22.46
CA LEU A 7 19.75 -49.66 -21.75
C LEU A 7 19.10 -48.40 -22.32
N ARG A 8 18.11 -47.94 -21.54
CA ARG A 8 17.95 -46.53 -21.13
C ARG A 8 17.25 -45.58 -22.10
N ASP A 9 15.94 -45.77 -22.24
CA ASP A 9 15.00 -44.64 -22.29
C ASP A 9 14.51 -44.30 -20.88
N ALA A 10 15.43 -43.83 -20.03
CA ALA A 10 15.05 -43.09 -18.83
C ALA A 10 14.79 -41.64 -19.26
N SER A 11 13.63 -41.41 -19.88
CA SER A 11 13.11 -40.06 -20.09
C SER A 11 12.98 -39.40 -18.72
N THR A 12 13.95 -38.56 -18.38
CA THR A 12 13.92 -37.69 -17.22
C THR A 12 12.83 -36.65 -17.47
N SER A 13 11.58 -37.04 -17.25
CA SER A 13 10.48 -36.10 -17.09
C SER A 13 10.82 -35.25 -15.88
N THR A 14 11.46 -34.10 -16.12
CA THR A 14 11.69 -33.08 -15.10
C THR A 14 10.31 -32.79 -14.52
N PRO A 15 10.03 -33.07 -13.24
CA PRO A 15 8.72 -32.83 -12.68
C PRO A 15 8.41 -31.35 -12.90
N ALA A 16 7.35 -31.07 -13.66
CA ALA A 16 6.90 -29.72 -13.94
C ALA A 16 6.81 -28.97 -12.61
N ALA A 17 7.56 -27.88 -12.48
CA ALA A 17 7.55 -27.05 -11.28
C ALA A 17 6.09 -26.72 -10.95
N ARG A 18 5.59 -27.23 -9.82
CA ARG A 18 4.22 -26.94 -9.42
C ARG A 18 4.09 -25.42 -9.29
N PRO A 19 3.03 -24.80 -9.84
CA PRO A 19 2.84 -23.37 -9.67
C PRO A 19 2.69 -23.09 -8.16
N GLY A 20 3.71 -22.43 -7.59
CA GLY A 20 3.75 -22.07 -6.17
C GLY A 20 2.49 -21.32 -5.76
N ARG A 21 1.92 -21.70 -4.61
CA ARG A 21 0.65 -21.14 -4.14
C ARG A 21 0.81 -19.65 -3.87
N ARG A 22 -0.21 -18.85 -4.18
CA ARG A 22 -0.20 -17.42 -3.83
C ARG A 22 -0.23 -17.27 -2.31
N PRO A 23 0.68 -16.48 -1.72
CA PRO A 23 0.71 -16.32 -0.28
C PRO A 23 -0.48 -15.48 0.18
N ALA A 24 -1.03 -15.81 1.35
CA ALA A 24 -2.20 -15.12 1.88
C ALA A 24 -1.93 -13.62 2.10
N TRP A 25 -0.72 -13.25 2.50
CA TRP A 25 -0.32 -11.84 2.64
C TRP A 25 -0.39 -11.08 1.32
N GLY A 26 -0.03 -11.74 0.20
CA GLY A 26 -0.07 -11.15 -1.13
C GLY A 26 -1.51 -10.92 -1.58
N VAL A 27 -2.34 -11.98 -1.48
CA VAL A 27 -3.75 -11.92 -1.90
C VAL A 27 -4.54 -10.91 -1.09
N TRP A 28 -4.52 -11.01 0.24
CA TRP A 28 -5.32 -10.14 1.11
C TRP A 28 -4.71 -8.74 1.24
N GLY A 29 -3.40 -8.65 1.48
CA GLY A 29 -2.72 -7.36 1.60
C GLY A 29 -2.71 -6.59 0.29
N GLY A 30 -2.32 -7.24 -0.82
CA GLY A 30 -2.35 -6.63 -2.14
C GLY A 30 -3.77 -6.29 -2.62
N GLY A 31 -4.74 -7.17 -2.35
CA GLY A 31 -6.15 -6.92 -2.66
C GLY A 31 -6.70 -5.69 -1.93
N LEU A 32 -6.46 -5.58 -0.62
CA LEU A 32 -6.91 -4.43 0.18
C LEU A 32 -6.19 -3.13 -0.21
N ILE A 33 -4.90 -3.16 -0.55
CA ILE A 33 -4.19 -1.99 -1.12
C ILE A 33 -4.81 -1.58 -2.45
N THR A 34 -5.15 -2.54 -3.32
CA THR A 34 -5.77 -2.24 -4.64
C THR A 34 -7.13 -1.59 -4.46
N VAL A 35 -7.97 -2.15 -3.58
CA VAL A 35 -9.30 -1.60 -3.26
C VAL A 35 -9.15 -0.22 -2.62
N GLY A 36 -8.27 -0.07 -1.62
CA GLY A 36 -7.99 1.20 -0.99
C GLY A 36 -7.54 2.25 -2.00
N GLY A 37 -6.55 1.95 -2.84
CA GLY A 37 -6.05 2.88 -3.86
C GLY A 37 -7.12 3.27 -4.88
N THR A 38 -8.01 2.34 -5.25
CA THR A 38 -9.13 2.61 -6.17
C THR A 38 -10.16 3.53 -5.53
N LEU A 39 -10.55 3.26 -4.28
CA LEU A 39 -11.47 4.11 -3.53
C LEU A 39 -10.89 5.52 -3.35
N LEU A 40 -9.60 5.61 -3.00
CA LEU A 40 -8.92 6.89 -2.81
C LEU A 40 -8.81 7.65 -4.13
N LEU A 41 -8.52 6.98 -5.24
CA LEU A 41 -8.50 7.61 -6.57
C LEU A 41 -9.86 8.25 -6.91
N ILE A 42 -10.96 7.52 -6.68
CA ILE A 42 -12.30 8.05 -6.92
C ILE A 42 -12.59 9.20 -5.95
N ALA A 43 -12.22 9.07 -4.67
CA ALA A 43 -12.36 10.14 -3.68
C ALA A 43 -11.63 11.41 -4.11
N THR A 44 -10.39 11.31 -4.58
CA THR A 44 -9.61 12.46 -5.09
C THR A 44 -10.28 13.12 -6.28
N LEU A 45 -10.93 12.37 -7.17
CA LEU A 45 -11.70 12.95 -8.28
C LEU A 45 -12.99 13.63 -7.81
N VAL A 46 -13.67 13.06 -6.82
CA VAL A 46 -14.89 13.65 -6.22
C VAL A 46 -14.56 14.90 -5.39
N GLU A 47 -13.35 14.99 -4.84
CA GLU A 47 -12.90 16.13 -4.05
C GLU A 47 -12.74 17.40 -4.87
N VAL A 48 -12.37 17.30 -6.15
CA VAL A 48 -12.20 18.46 -7.04
C VAL A 48 -13.46 19.33 -7.11
N PRO A 49 -14.64 18.82 -7.51
CA PRO A 49 -15.86 19.63 -7.51
C PRO A 49 -16.33 20.01 -6.11
N LEU A 50 -15.99 19.23 -5.07
CA LEU A 50 -16.35 19.53 -3.68
C LEU A 50 -15.67 20.81 -3.18
N GLN A 51 -14.47 21.11 -3.69
CA GLN A 51 -13.74 22.35 -3.36
C GLN A 51 -14.31 23.59 -4.05
N GLU A 52 -15.06 23.41 -5.14
CA GLU A 52 -15.70 24.52 -5.87
C GLU A 52 -17.12 24.79 -5.39
N ASP A 53 -17.92 23.74 -5.15
CA ASP A 53 -19.30 23.84 -4.66
C ASP A 53 -19.63 22.67 -3.71
N ALA A 54 -19.72 22.97 -2.42
CA ALA A 54 -19.87 21.98 -1.36
C ALA A 54 -21.34 21.50 -1.24
N SER A 55 -21.76 20.59 -2.12
CA SER A 55 -23.03 19.89 -1.93
C SER A 55 -22.92 18.80 -0.85
N GLY A 56 -23.93 18.69 0.02
CA GLY A 56 -23.94 17.67 1.09
C GLY A 56 -23.85 16.23 0.57
N ALA A 57 -24.35 15.96 -0.63
CA ALA A 57 -24.28 14.65 -1.27
C ALA A 57 -22.86 14.31 -1.74
N LEU A 58 -22.15 15.27 -2.37
CA LEU A 58 -20.75 15.09 -2.77
C LEU A 58 -19.86 14.89 -1.55
N LEU A 59 -20.09 15.66 -0.47
CA LEU A 59 -19.35 15.51 0.77
C LEU A 59 -19.55 14.11 1.38
N ALA A 60 -20.78 13.61 1.42
CA ALA A 60 -21.06 12.26 1.94
C ALA A 60 -20.40 11.16 1.09
N LEU A 61 -20.45 11.28 -0.24
CA LEU A 61 -19.79 10.35 -1.15
C LEU A 61 -18.27 10.37 -0.96
N PHE A 62 -17.68 11.57 -0.91
CA PHE A 62 -16.26 11.76 -0.63
C PHE A 62 -15.87 11.12 0.70
N ALA A 63 -16.60 11.40 1.78
CA ALA A 63 -16.33 10.86 3.12
C ALA A 63 -16.30 9.33 3.13
N VAL A 64 -17.30 8.68 2.52
CA VAL A 64 -17.38 7.21 2.46
C VAL A 64 -16.21 6.62 1.68
N LEU A 65 -15.92 7.16 0.49
CA LEU A 65 -14.82 6.67 -0.35
C LEU A 65 -13.46 6.89 0.31
N PHE A 66 -13.24 8.11 0.83
CA PHE A 66 -11.98 8.52 1.44
C PHE A 66 -11.70 7.75 2.74
N LEU A 67 -12.64 7.74 3.69
CA LEU A 67 -12.45 7.01 4.96
C LEU A 67 -12.46 5.50 4.74
N GLY A 68 -13.29 4.99 3.81
CA GLY A 68 -13.27 3.59 3.41
C GLY A 68 -11.91 3.17 2.83
N SER A 69 -11.29 4.04 2.01
CA SER A 69 -9.94 3.82 1.51
C SER A 69 -8.90 3.78 2.63
N ALA A 70 -9.02 4.67 3.62
CA ALA A 70 -8.10 4.74 4.74
C ALA A 70 -8.14 3.45 5.57
N VAL A 71 -9.36 2.97 5.85
CA VAL A 71 -9.59 1.69 6.55
C VAL A 71 -9.05 0.51 5.75
N ALA A 72 -9.31 0.45 4.44
CA ALA A 72 -8.83 -0.63 3.58
C ALA A 72 -7.30 -0.74 3.60
N HIS A 73 -6.59 0.39 3.45
CA HIS A 73 -5.13 0.42 3.52
C HIS A 73 -4.59 0.03 4.90
N ALA A 74 -5.20 0.52 5.98
CA ALA A 74 -4.81 0.15 7.33
C ALA A 74 -4.99 -1.35 7.58
N LEU A 75 -6.12 -1.91 7.15
CA LEU A 75 -6.39 -3.34 7.25
C LEU A 75 -5.45 -4.19 6.39
N ALA A 76 -4.99 -3.67 5.25
CA ALA A 76 -4.01 -4.37 4.43
C ALA A 76 -2.68 -4.64 5.17
N MET A 77 -2.33 -3.83 6.17
CA MET A 77 -1.12 -4.00 6.96
C MET A 77 -1.15 -5.23 7.87
N VAL A 78 -2.34 -5.73 8.22
CA VAL A 78 -2.52 -6.92 9.06
C VAL A 78 -2.00 -8.19 8.35
N PRO A 79 -2.52 -8.59 7.17
CA PRO A 79 -2.00 -9.75 6.47
C PRO A 79 -0.56 -9.53 5.98
N LEU A 80 -0.14 -8.29 5.67
CA LEU A 80 1.25 -8.02 5.30
C LEU A 80 2.22 -8.23 6.47
N SER A 81 1.88 -7.82 7.68
CA SER A 81 2.76 -7.99 8.84
C SER A 81 2.86 -9.45 9.31
N GLY A 82 1.73 -10.18 9.35
CA GLY A 82 1.66 -11.50 9.99
C GLY A 82 1.23 -12.68 9.11
N GLY A 83 0.70 -12.46 7.91
CA GLY A 83 0.07 -13.54 7.13
C GLY A 83 -1.12 -14.17 7.87
N ARG A 84 -1.33 -15.49 7.74
CA ARG A 84 -2.43 -16.21 8.43
C ARG A 84 -2.11 -16.62 9.86
N THR A 85 -0.83 -16.82 10.18
CA THR A 85 -0.35 -17.47 11.42
C THR A 85 0.46 -16.53 12.31
N GLY A 86 0.66 -15.29 11.88
CA GLY A 86 1.54 -14.32 12.54
C GLY A 86 3.01 -14.44 12.13
N ALA A 87 3.46 -15.50 11.47
CA ALA A 87 4.85 -15.71 11.04
C ALA A 87 5.08 -15.60 9.52
N ASP A 88 4.00 -15.59 8.74
CA ASP A 88 4.03 -15.73 7.28
C ASP A 88 3.82 -14.40 6.56
N GLY A 89 4.07 -13.26 7.21
CA GLY A 89 3.95 -11.94 6.58
C GLY A 89 5.06 -11.63 5.58
N ILE A 90 4.91 -10.56 4.81
CA ILE A 90 5.92 -10.09 3.83
C ILE A 90 7.24 -9.67 4.51
N VAL A 91 7.18 -9.33 5.80
CA VAL A 91 8.34 -8.99 6.64
C VAL A 91 8.98 -10.20 7.34
N GLY A 92 8.45 -11.40 7.13
CA GLY A 92 8.92 -12.64 7.74
C GLY A 92 8.87 -12.63 9.27
N GLY A 93 9.97 -13.06 9.90
CA GLY A 93 10.11 -13.12 11.37
C GLY A 93 10.47 -11.80 12.05
N SER A 94 10.61 -10.69 11.31
CA SER A 94 11.12 -9.43 11.87
C SER A 94 10.06 -8.68 12.69
N ILE A 95 10.29 -8.57 14.00
CA ILE A 95 9.44 -7.75 14.90
C ILE A 95 9.45 -6.27 14.47
N ILE A 96 10.63 -5.74 14.13
CA ILE A 96 10.77 -4.35 13.64
C ILE A 96 9.93 -4.13 12.38
N GLY A 97 9.97 -5.09 11.44
CA GLY A 97 9.15 -5.02 10.23
C GLY A 97 7.65 -5.03 10.53
N ARG A 98 7.20 -5.86 11.47
CA ARG A 98 5.78 -5.93 11.86
C ARG A 98 5.32 -4.61 12.49
N LEU A 99 6.09 -4.08 13.42
CA LEU A 99 5.79 -2.80 14.06
C LEU A 99 5.79 -1.66 13.04
N ALA A 100 6.75 -1.66 12.10
CA ALA A 100 6.79 -0.65 11.04
C ALA A 100 5.56 -0.73 10.11
N VAL A 101 5.17 -1.93 9.67
CA VAL A 101 4.01 -2.14 8.79
C VAL A 101 2.70 -1.78 9.49
N LEU A 102 2.47 -2.28 10.71
CA LEU A 102 1.26 -1.98 11.48
C LEU A 102 1.21 -0.52 11.90
N GLY A 103 2.34 0.04 12.36
CA GLY A 103 2.48 1.44 12.71
C GLY A 103 2.20 2.35 11.51
N PHE A 104 2.72 2.01 10.32
CA PHE A 104 2.41 2.74 9.09
C PHE A 104 0.91 2.77 8.84
N GLY A 105 0.21 1.63 8.92
CA GLY A 105 -1.23 1.57 8.73
C GLY A 105 -2.01 2.41 9.75
N ALA A 106 -1.61 2.36 11.02
CA ALA A 106 -2.23 3.14 12.08
C ALA A 106 -2.02 4.65 11.87
N VAL A 107 -0.77 5.08 11.65
CA VAL A 107 -0.43 6.49 11.43
C VAL A 107 -1.09 7.01 10.15
N PHE A 108 -1.15 6.22 9.08
CA PHE A 108 -1.85 6.57 7.85
C PHE A 108 -3.34 6.81 8.12
N LEU A 109 -4.02 5.87 8.79
CA LEU A 109 -5.43 6.01 9.14
C LEU A 109 -5.68 7.27 9.98
N THR A 110 -4.83 7.51 10.98
CA THR A 110 -4.90 8.73 11.80
C THR A 110 -4.70 9.97 10.94
N SER A 111 -3.70 9.99 10.04
CA SER A 111 -3.43 11.12 9.16
C SER A 111 -4.60 11.42 8.23
N GLN A 112 -5.21 10.40 7.62
CA GLN A 112 -6.38 10.59 6.76
C GLN A 112 -7.58 11.07 7.59
N THR A 113 -7.79 10.53 8.80
CA THR A 113 -8.87 10.97 9.69
C THR A 113 -8.71 12.43 10.11
N VAL A 114 -7.49 12.84 10.48
CA VAL A 114 -7.18 14.23 10.84
C VAL A 114 -7.44 15.14 9.65
N TYR A 115 -6.96 14.78 8.45
CA TYR A 115 -7.24 15.54 7.23
C TYR A 115 -8.75 15.75 7.02
N PHE A 116 -9.53 14.66 7.08
CA PHE A 116 -10.97 14.74 6.90
C PHE A 116 -11.63 15.64 7.94
N VAL A 117 -11.27 15.47 9.21
CA VAL A 117 -11.88 16.23 10.31
C VAL A 117 -11.56 17.71 10.20
N VAL A 118 -10.29 18.06 10.01
CA VAL A 118 -9.82 19.45 9.93
C VAL A 118 -10.38 20.16 8.70
N THR A 119 -10.47 19.46 7.57
CA THR A 119 -10.86 20.08 6.29
C THR A 119 -12.38 20.15 6.12
N TYR A 120 -13.12 19.15 6.62
CA TYR A 120 -14.53 18.97 6.26
C TYR A 120 -15.50 18.84 7.43
N ALA A 121 -15.05 18.42 8.62
CA ALA A 121 -15.95 18.15 9.74
C ALA A 121 -16.00 19.28 10.78
N LEU A 122 -14.97 20.12 10.84
CA LEU A 122 -14.88 21.23 11.79
C LEU A 122 -15.30 22.56 11.14
N PRO A 123 -15.92 23.46 11.92
CA PRO A 123 -16.14 24.83 11.46
C PRO A 123 -14.79 25.55 11.23
N PRO A 124 -14.75 26.54 10.33
CA PRO A 124 -13.56 27.35 10.13
C PRO A 124 -13.13 28.04 11.42
N VAL A 125 -11.82 28.05 11.68
CA VAL A 125 -11.21 28.75 12.83
C VAL A 125 -10.06 29.63 12.36
N ASP A 126 -9.70 30.63 13.17
CA ASP A 126 -8.66 31.61 12.79
C ASP A 126 -7.22 31.05 12.86
N ASP A 127 -7.01 29.98 13.64
CA ASP A 127 -5.69 29.38 13.87
C ASP A 127 -5.69 27.86 13.63
N TYR A 128 -4.93 27.45 12.61
CA TYR A 128 -4.69 26.04 12.26
C TYR A 128 -3.28 25.56 12.58
N SER A 129 -2.46 26.35 13.29
CA SER A 129 -1.05 26.04 13.58
C SER A 129 -0.86 24.66 14.21
N GLY A 130 -1.70 24.28 15.18
CA GLY A 130 -1.67 22.96 15.81
C GLY A 130 -1.98 21.82 14.84
N ALA A 131 -2.96 22.00 13.95
CA ALA A 131 -3.33 21.00 12.94
C ALA A 131 -2.22 20.83 11.88
N LEU A 132 -1.54 21.92 11.52
CA LEU A 132 -0.38 21.88 10.62
C LEU A 132 0.79 21.10 11.24
N VAL A 133 1.14 21.38 12.50
CA VAL A 133 2.21 20.66 13.21
C VAL A 133 1.86 19.18 13.32
N LEU A 134 0.62 18.84 13.70
CA LEU A 134 0.17 17.46 13.79
C LEU A 134 0.25 16.75 12.44
N THR A 135 -0.23 17.38 11.37
CA THR A 135 -0.18 16.83 10.01
C THR A 135 1.26 16.59 9.55
N LEU A 136 2.18 17.51 9.86
CA LEU A 136 3.60 17.34 9.54
C LEU A 136 4.21 16.15 10.28
N VAL A 137 3.98 16.05 11.60
CA VAL A 137 4.50 14.95 12.42
C VAL A 137 3.96 13.61 11.92
N LEU A 138 2.66 13.51 11.65
CA LEU A 138 2.04 12.30 11.11
C LEU A 138 2.63 11.94 9.74
N SER A 139 2.79 12.91 8.84
CA SER A 139 3.34 12.70 7.49
C SER A 139 4.78 12.20 7.54
N VAL A 140 5.65 12.83 8.33
CA VAL A 140 7.05 12.39 8.50
C VAL A 140 7.11 11.00 9.12
N THR A 141 6.34 10.77 10.19
CA THR A 141 6.30 9.47 10.87
C THR A 141 5.83 8.36 9.93
N GLN A 142 4.77 8.62 9.15
CA GLN A 142 4.25 7.70 8.16
C GLN A 142 5.31 7.33 7.11
N LEU A 143 6.03 8.31 6.55
CA LEU A 143 7.07 8.07 5.55
C LEU A 143 8.24 7.27 6.12
N LEU A 144 8.67 7.56 7.35
CA LEU A 144 9.74 6.81 8.02
C LEU A 144 9.33 5.36 8.26
N LEU A 145 8.11 5.12 8.74
CA LEU A 145 7.59 3.77 8.97
C LEU A 145 7.48 2.99 7.65
N LEU A 146 6.99 3.63 6.58
CA LEU A 146 6.92 3.02 5.25
C LEU A 146 8.31 2.67 4.70
N LEU A 147 9.30 3.56 4.89
CA LEU A 147 10.69 3.32 4.50
C LEU A 147 11.28 2.14 5.27
N VAL A 148 11.13 2.11 6.60
CA VAL A 148 11.61 1.00 7.44
C VAL A 148 10.95 -0.31 7.02
N ALA A 149 9.63 -0.31 6.84
CA ALA A 149 8.90 -1.48 6.36
C ALA A 149 9.43 -1.98 5.01
N SER A 150 9.63 -1.07 4.05
CA SER A 150 10.17 -1.39 2.72
C SER A 150 11.57 -2.00 2.78
N LEU A 151 12.47 -1.43 3.58
CA LEU A 151 13.83 -1.95 3.76
C LEU A 151 13.82 -3.33 4.44
N VAL A 152 12.93 -3.54 5.41
CA VAL A 152 12.79 -4.86 6.06
C VAL A 152 12.24 -5.89 5.08
N VAL A 153 11.26 -5.56 4.24
CA VAL A 153 10.75 -6.44 3.19
C VAL A 153 11.87 -6.85 2.21
N LEU A 154 12.70 -5.90 1.80
CA LEU A 154 13.86 -6.19 0.94
C LEU A 154 14.85 -7.15 1.60
N ARG A 155 15.09 -7.02 2.91
CA ARG A 155 16.02 -7.89 3.65
C ARG A 155 15.42 -9.24 4.01
N ALA A 156 14.13 -9.30 4.32
CA ALA A 156 13.44 -10.54 4.67
C ALA A 156 13.41 -11.54 3.52
N GLY A 157 13.42 -11.06 2.27
CA GLY A 157 13.50 -11.90 1.08
C GLY A 157 12.30 -12.84 0.90
N VAL A 158 11.19 -12.56 1.58
CA VAL A 158 9.94 -13.34 1.49
C VAL A 158 9.27 -13.12 0.13
N ALA A 159 9.22 -11.87 -0.33
CA ALA A 159 8.75 -11.51 -1.65
C ALA A 159 9.85 -11.64 -2.71
N VAL A 160 9.46 -12.00 -3.93
CA VAL A 160 10.35 -12.19 -5.09
C VAL A 160 9.93 -11.32 -6.27
N GLY A 161 10.84 -11.09 -7.22
CA GLY A 161 10.57 -10.31 -8.43
C GLY A 161 10.15 -8.87 -8.11
N ALA A 162 9.16 -8.35 -8.84
CA ALA A 162 8.66 -6.98 -8.68
C ALA A 162 8.09 -6.71 -7.28
N ALA A 163 7.47 -7.71 -6.64
CA ALA A 163 6.85 -7.57 -5.33
C ALA A 163 7.83 -7.27 -4.20
N ARG A 164 9.09 -7.69 -4.37
CA ARG A 164 10.17 -7.35 -3.45
C ARG A 164 10.42 -5.84 -3.39
N TRP A 165 10.29 -5.16 -4.53
CA TRP A 165 10.60 -3.73 -4.68
C TRP A 165 9.37 -2.84 -4.62
N ALA A 166 8.16 -3.42 -4.69
CA ALA A 166 6.92 -2.67 -4.84
C ALA A 166 6.71 -1.62 -3.74
N LEU A 167 6.92 -1.98 -2.46
CA LEU A 167 6.77 -1.01 -1.35
C LEU A 167 7.86 0.07 -1.36
N LEU A 168 9.09 -0.26 -1.77
CA LEU A 168 10.13 0.76 -1.91
C LEU A 168 9.80 1.73 -3.04
N ALA A 169 9.36 1.23 -4.20
CA ALA A 169 8.91 2.06 -5.30
C ALA A 169 7.74 2.96 -4.87
N LEU A 170 6.77 2.42 -4.12
CA LEU A 170 5.69 3.20 -3.52
C LEU A 170 6.20 4.29 -2.59
N THR A 171 7.20 3.97 -1.76
CA THR A 171 7.82 4.95 -0.86
C THR A 171 8.41 6.12 -1.65
N VAL A 172 9.15 5.83 -2.72
CA VAL A 172 9.74 6.85 -3.59
C VAL A 172 8.65 7.70 -4.22
N VAL A 173 7.63 7.08 -4.80
CA VAL A 173 6.50 7.80 -5.41
C VAL A 173 5.81 8.68 -4.37
N ALA A 174 5.50 8.15 -3.18
CA ALA A 174 4.83 8.89 -2.12
C ALA A 174 5.64 10.12 -1.66
N VAL A 175 6.97 9.98 -1.53
CA VAL A 175 7.86 11.12 -1.21
C VAL A 175 7.81 12.16 -2.31
N VAL A 176 7.96 11.76 -3.58
CA VAL A 176 7.96 12.68 -4.72
C VAL A 176 6.61 13.38 -4.87
N THR A 177 5.52 12.63 -4.89
CA THR A 177 4.17 13.19 -5.03
C THR A 177 3.79 14.05 -3.83
N GLY A 178 4.21 13.67 -2.63
CA GLY A 178 4.02 14.48 -1.42
C GLY A 178 4.78 15.79 -1.48
N ALA A 179 6.05 15.77 -1.89
CA ALA A 179 6.84 16.99 -2.08
C ALA A 179 6.23 17.91 -3.16
N VAL A 180 5.82 17.34 -4.29
CA VAL A 180 5.17 18.10 -5.38
C VAL A 180 3.85 18.70 -4.90
N ALA A 181 3.00 17.94 -4.22
CA ALA A 181 1.72 18.45 -3.72
C ALA A 181 1.90 19.56 -2.66
N ASN A 182 2.91 19.47 -1.81
CA ASN A 182 3.20 20.51 -0.80
C ASN A 182 3.84 21.77 -1.40
N ALA A 183 4.59 21.65 -2.50
CA ALA A 183 5.24 22.78 -3.16
C ALA A 183 4.39 23.39 -4.30
N ALA A 184 3.23 22.82 -4.60
CA ALA A 184 2.39 23.26 -5.70
C ALA A 184 1.56 24.49 -5.32
N ASP A 185 1.73 25.57 -6.08
CA ASP A 185 0.84 26.75 -6.01
C ASP A 185 -0.47 26.55 -6.78
N SER A 186 -0.60 25.43 -7.50
CA SER A 186 -1.74 25.09 -8.34
C SER A 186 -2.45 23.85 -7.80
N LEU A 187 -3.76 23.99 -7.55
CA LEU A 187 -4.61 22.87 -7.18
C LEU A 187 -4.51 21.72 -8.20
N ALA A 188 -4.51 22.03 -9.50
CA ALA A 188 -4.40 21.02 -10.56
C ALA A 188 -3.11 20.21 -10.46
N VAL A 189 -1.97 20.84 -10.15
CA VAL A 189 -0.68 20.15 -9.98
C VAL A 189 -0.71 19.25 -8.74
N ALA A 190 -1.25 19.74 -7.63
CA ALA A 190 -1.43 18.94 -6.42
C ALA A 190 -2.34 17.72 -6.67
N THR A 191 -3.48 17.92 -7.33
CA THR A 191 -4.41 16.84 -7.69
C THR A 191 -3.74 15.80 -8.59
N VAL A 192 -2.99 16.21 -9.63
CA VAL A 192 -2.28 15.28 -10.51
C VAL A 192 -1.24 14.46 -9.73
N ALA A 193 -0.49 15.09 -8.83
CA ALA A 193 0.45 14.38 -7.97
C ALA A 193 -0.24 13.32 -7.09
N LEU A 194 -1.39 13.65 -6.50
CA LEU A 194 -2.20 12.73 -5.71
C LEU A 194 -2.75 11.57 -6.57
N LEU A 195 -3.22 11.85 -7.79
CA LEU A 195 -3.66 10.81 -8.73
C LEU A 195 -2.53 9.87 -9.14
N CYS A 196 -1.31 10.39 -9.34
CA CYS A 196 -0.14 9.53 -9.58
C CYS A 196 0.16 8.63 -8.37
N SER A 197 0.03 9.16 -7.15
CA SER A 197 0.23 8.39 -5.92
C SER A 197 -0.81 7.26 -5.78
N THR A 198 -2.09 7.54 -6.01
CA THR A 198 -3.15 6.51 -5.93
C THR A 198 -2.99 5.46 -7.03
N GLY A 199 -2.62 5.87 -8.25
CA GLY A 199 -2.26 4.94 -9.33
C GLY A 199 -1.10 4.00 -8.94
N ALA A 200 -0.06 4.52 -8.30
CA ALA A 200 1.05 3.70 -7.81
C ALA A 200 0.62 2.72 -6.71
N GLN A 201 -0.27 3.13 -5.80
CA GLN A 201 -0.85 2.25 -4.78
C GLN A 201 -1.59 1.09 -5.44
N ILE A 202 -2.43 1.36 -6.44
CA ILE A 202 -3.16 0.32 -7.20
C ILE A 202 -2.18 -0.67 -7.84
N VAL A 203 -1.17 -0.18 -8.56
CA VAL A 203 -0.16 -1.03 -9.21
C VAL A 203 0.57 -1.90 -8.19
N VAL A 204 0.99 -1.32 -7.06
CA VAL A 204 1.66 -2.04 -5.97
C VAL A 204 0.75 -3.11 -5.38
N GLY A 205 -0.51 -2.78 -5.12
CA GLY A 205 -1.52 -3.73 -4.66
C GLY A 205 -1.67 -4.92 -5.62
N LEU A 206 -1.77 -4.66 -6.92
CA LEU A 206 -1.88 -5.69 -7.96
C LEU A 206 -0.63 -6.56 -8.05
N VAL A 207 0.57 -5.96 -7.99
CA VAL A 207 1.85 -6.70 -7.98
C VAL A 207 1.92 -7.65 -6.78
N LEU A 208 1.51 -7.18 -5.59
CA LEU A 208 1.48 -8.02 -4.39
C LEU A 208 0.41 -9.12 -4.49
N ALA A 209 -0.79 -8.81 -5.00
CA ALA A 209 -1.90 -9.76 -5.14
C ALA A 209 -1.63 -10.88 -6.16
N THR A 210 -0.80 -10.60 -7.16
CA THR A 210 -0.45 -11.54 -8.23
C THR A 210 0.83 -12.35 -7.94
N THR A 211 1.54 -12.00 -6.86
CA THR A 211 2.78 -12.68 -6.46
C THR A 211 2.56 -14.14 -6.10
N ARG A 212 3.53 -14.97 -6.49
CA ARG A 212 3.62 -16.39 -6.10
C ARG A 212 4.70 -16.56 -5.04
N GLY A 213 4.40 -17.33 -4.00
CA GLY A 213 5.37 -17.61 -2.93
C GLY A 213 6.44 -18.58 -3.41
N ARG A 214 7.59 -18.61 -2.72
CA ARG A 214 8.52 -19.73 -2.80
C ARG A 214 7.91 -20.88 -1.99
N ASP A 215 7.72 -22.04 -2.62
CA ASP A 215 7.57 -23.29 -1.88
C ASP A 215 8.89 -23.47 -1.11
N ARG A 216 8.81 -23.44 0.23
CA ARG A 216 9.92 -23.76 1.12
C ARG A 216 9.93 -25.25 1.40
#